data_AF-A0A0S8CPV2-F1
#
_entry.id   AF-A0A0S8CPV2-F1
#
_cell.length_a   1.000
_cell.length_b   1.000
_cell.length_c   1.000
_cell.angle_alpha   90.00
_cell.angle_beta   90.00
_cell.angle_gamma   90.00
#
_symmetry.space_group_name_H-M   'P 1'
#
loop_
_entity.id
_entity.type
_entity.pdbx_description
1 polymer ?
#
loop_
_entity_poly.entity_id
_entity_poly.type
_entity_poly.pdbx_seq_one_letter_code
_entity_poly.pdbx_strand_id
1 'polypeptide(L)'
;MAFFLPQRLFFSFFDRAYIMTAAKQKIKEENPAEPASRPVSDEAILKVTKEVVVKFIEVGRLIPANFDETFKNIYKTVHDAVRS
;
A
#
# COMPACT_ATOMS: atom_id res chain seq x y z
N MET A 1 23.99 24.32 -7.30
CA MET A 1 23.64 22.98 -7.83
C MET A 1 22.99 22.21 -6.71
N ALA A 2 21.65 22.12 -6.70
CA ALA A 2 20.93 21.38 -5.68
C ALA A 2 20.94 19.89 -6.04
N PHE A 3 21.55 19.07 -5.19
CA PHE A 3 21.54 17.62 -5.29
C PHE A 3 20.11 17.12 -5.07
N PHE A 4 19.40 16.90 -6.17
CA PHE A 4 18.13 16.20 -6.19
C PHE A 4 18.42 14.72 -5.94
N LEU A 5 18.30 14.28 -4.69
CA LEU A 5 18.33 12.87 -4.34
C LEU A 5 17.25 12.13 -5.15
N PRO A 6 17.55 10.97 -5.75
CA PRO A 6 16.52 10.16 -6.38
C PRO A 6 15.60 9.62 -5.28
N GLN A 7 14.38 10.17 -5.18
CA GLN A 7 13.26 9.67 -4.35
C GLN A 7 12.94 8.17 -4.58
N ARG A 8 13.58 7.54 -5.56
CA ARG A 8 13.48 6.12 -5.90
C ARG A 8 14.04 5.16 -4.85
N LEU A 9 14.78 5.66 -3.85
CA LEU A 9 15.36 4.85 -2.74
C LEU A 9 14.51 4.84 -1.46
N PHE A 10 13.55 5.76 -1.32
CA PHE A 10 12.77 5.87 -0.08
C PHE A 10 11.73 4.75 0.06
N PHE A 11 11.11 4.36 -1.07
CA PHE A 11 10.11 3.29 -1.09
C PHE A 11 10.72 1.90 -0.86
N SER A 12 11.87 1.58 -1.46
CA SER A 12 12.56 0.29 -1.23
C SER A 12 12.99 0.11 0.23
N PHE A 13 13.26 1.21 0.94
CA PHE A 13 13.70 1.18 2.32
C PHE A 13 12.53 0.96 3.28
N PHE A 14 11.38 1.59 3.03
CA PHE A 14 10.21 1.47 3.89
C PHE A 14 9.48 0.13 3.70
N ASP A 15 9.43 -0.40 2.47
CA ASP A 15 8.99 -1.77 2.20
C ASP A 15 9.88 -2.79 2.90
N ARG A 16 11.20 -2.65 2.77
CA ARG A 16 12.13 -3.60 3.40
C ARG A 16 12.08 -3.54 4.92
N ALA A 17 11.93 -2.36 5.53
CA ALA A 17 11.76 -2.23 6.97
C ALA A 17 10.43 -2.83 7.46
N TYR A 18 9.32 -2.60 6.74
CA TYR A 18 8.02 -3.17 7.08
C TYR A 18 7.98 -4.69 6.86
N ILE A 19 8.57 -5.20 5.76
CA ILE A 19 8.71 -6.63 5.47
C ILE A 19 9.57 -7.33 6.53
N MET A 20 10.67 -6.71 6.98
CA MET A 20 11.52 -7.26 8.06
C MET A 20 10.80 -7.29 9.41
N THR A 21 9.87 -6.36 9.64
CA THR A 21 9.06 -6.32 10.88
C THR A 21 7.90 -7.31 10.83
N ALA A 22 7.26 -7.48 9.67
CA ALA A 22 6.13 -8.39 9.46
C ALA A 22 6.55 -9.87 9.28
N ALA A 23 7.79 -10.14 8.87
CA ALA A 23 8.31 -11.51 8.74
C ALA A 23 8.37 -12.28 10.08
N LYS A 24 8.23 -11.61 11.23
CA LYS A 24 8.14 -12.27 12.54
C LYS A 24 6.75 -12.82 12.89
N GLN A 25 5.70 -12.58 12.09
CA GLN A 25 4.32 -12.94 12.47
C GLN A 25 3.62 -13.99 11.59
N LYS A 26 4.23 -14.51 10.52
CA LYS A 26 3.63 -15.60 9.70
C LYS A 26 4.60 -16.75 9.41
N ILE A 27 4.98 -17.49 10.46
CA ILE A 27 5.11 -18.94 10.31
C ILE A 27 3.90 -19.54 11.04
N LYS A 28 2.76 -19.53 10.35
CA LYS A 28 1.68 -20.46 10.64
C LYS A 28 1.39 -21.20 9.35
N GLU A 29 1.69 -22.48 9.43
CA GLU A 29 1.61 -23.53 8.43
C GLU A 29 0.15 -23.77 8.01
N GLU A 30 -0.14 -23.69 6.70
CA GLU A 30 -1.36 -24.29 6.13
C GLU A 30 -1.18 -24.63 4.63
N ASN A 31 -1.01 -25.95 4.39
CA ASN A 31 -1.38 -26.83 3.28
C ASN A 31 -1.44 -26.34 1.81
N PRO A 32 -0.76 -27.01 0.84
CA PRO A 32 -0.77 -26.63 -0.57
C PRO A 32 -1.79 -27.43 -1.39
N ALA A 33 -2.92 -26.83 -1.75
CA ALA A 33 -3.65 -27.12 -2.99
C ALA A 33 -4.85 -26.18 -3.09
N GLU A 34 -4.99 -25.49 -4.25
CA GLU A 34 -6.23 -25.16 -4.98
C GLU A 34 -6.02 -23.83 -5.77
N PRO A 35 -5.97 -23.88 -7.12
CA PRO A 35 -5.95 -22.68 -7.96
C PRO A 35 -7.37 -22.17 -8.18
N ALA A 36 -7.96 -21.56 -7.16
CA ALA A 36 -9.25 -20.87 -7.26
C ALA A 36 -9.09 -19.44 -6.75
N SER A 37 -9.72 -18.48 -7.45
CA SER A 37 -9.65 -17.04 -7.21
C SER A 37 -9.64 -16.70 -5.72
N ARG A 38 -8.48 -16.33 -5.19
CA ARG A 38 -8.39 -15.87 -3.80
C ARG A 38 -9.16 -14.55 -3.73
N PRO A 39 -10.19 -14.42 -2.87
CA PRO A 39 -10.84 -13.13 -2.68
C PRO A 39 -9.77 -12.13 -2.27
N VAL A 40 -9.75 -10.97 -2.92
CA VAL A 40 -8.80 -9.91 -2.57
C VAL A 40 -8.99 -9.58 -1.10
N SER A 41 -7.94 -9.77 -0.30
CA SER A 41 -8.02 -9.54 1.13
C SER A 41 -8.12 -8.05 1.43
N ASP A 42 -8.76 -7.70 2.54
CA ASP A 42 -8.84 -6.30 3.00
C ASP A 42 -7.45 -5.69 3.23
N GLU A 43 -6.48 -6.53 3.61
CA GLU A 43 -5.06 -6.15 3.69
C GLU A 43 -4.50 -5.70 2.33
N ALA A 44 -4.89 -6.35 1.23
CA ALA A 44 -4.46 -5.97 -0.11
C ALA A 44 -5.07 -4.62 -0.53
N ILE A 45 -6.35 -4.41 -0.24
CA ILE A 45 -7.05 -3.13 -0.49
C ILE A 45 -6.34 -1.98 0.26
N LEU A 46 -5.99 -2.19 1.53
CA LEU A 46 -5.28 -1.20 2.34
C LEU A 46 -3.87 -0.90 1.83
N LYS A 47 -3.13 -1.93 1.37
CA LYS A 47 -1.79 -1.75 0.78
C LYS A 47 -1.86 -0.89 -0.49
N VAL A 48 -2.78 -1.22 -1.40
CA VAL A 48 -2.98 -0.46 -2.64
C VAL A 48 -3.40 0.98 -2.33
N THR A 49 -4.36 1.16 -1.43
CA THR A 49 -4.81 2.49 -0.98
C THR A 49 -3.65 3.33 -0.48
N LYS A 50 -2.78 2.75 0.37
CA LYS A 50 -1.60 3.44 0.91
C LYS A 50 -0.64 3.86 -0.21
N GLU A 51 -0.34 2.99 -1.15
CA GLU A 51 0.59 3.32 -2.26
C GLU A 51 0.06 4.47 -3.12
N VAL A 52 -1.23 4.44 -3.46
CA VAL A 52 -1.89 5.51 -4.23
C VAL A 52 -1.80 6.84 -3.49
N VAL A 53 -2.18 6.86 -2.20
CA VAL A 53 -2.16 8.07 -1.37
C VAL A 53 -0.74 8.65 -1.26
N VAL A 54 0.26 7.79 -1.03
CA VAL A 54 1.65 8.25 -0.95
C VAL A 54 2.12 8.81 -2.30
N LYS A 55 1.73 8.20 -3.43
CA LYS A 55 2.06 8.76 -4.76
C LYS A 55 1.49 10.16 -4.98
N PHE A 56 0.27 10.43 -4.51
CA PHE A 56 -0.31 11.77 -4.58
C PHE A 56 0.47 12.80 -3.74
N ILE A 57 1.02 12.39 -2.59
CA ILE A 57 1.88 13.23 -1.76
C ILE A 57 3.23 13.48 -2.46
N GLU A 58 3.85 12.44 -3.03
CA GLU A 58 5.11 12.56 -3.76
C GLU A 58 5.02 13.49 -4.97
N VAL A 59 3.89 13.47 -5.68
CA VAL A 59 3.63 14.34 -6.84
C VAL A 59 3.15 15.75 -6.40
N GLY A 60 2.97 15.99 -5.09
CA GLY A 60 2.54 17.28 -4.55
C GLY A 60 1.08 17.61 -4.83
N ARG A 61 0.25 16.59 -5.09
CA ARG A 61 -1.20 16.72 -5.38
C ARG A 61 -2.08 16.54 -4.15
N LEU A 62 -1.51 16.07 -3.05
CA LEU A 62 -2.19 15.89 -1.76
C LEU A 62 -1.35 16.56 -0.66
N ILE A 63 -2.02 17.37 0.14
CA ILE A 63 -1.47 18.05 1.32
C ILE A 63 -2.05 17.42 2.60
N PRO A 64 -1.30 17.42 3.73
CA PRO A 64 -1.73 16.77 4.97
C PRO A 64 -3.11 17.20 5.49
N ALA A 65 -3.50 18.45 5.23
CA ALA A 65 -4.79 19.01 5.65
C ALA A 65 -6.01 18.25 5.09
N ASN A 66 -5.89 17.67 3.89
CA ASN A 66 -6.97 16.95 3.20
C ASN A 66 -6.73 15.43 3.18
N PHE A 67 -5.78 14.92 3.96
CA PHE A 67 -5.39 13.52 3.94
C PHE A 67 -6.54 12.58 4.33
N ASP A 68 -7.27 12.87 5.41
CA ASP A 68 -8.33 11.98 5.93
C ASP A 68 -9.44 11.74 4.89
N GLU A 69 -9.96 12.82 4.31
CA GLU A 69 -11.00 12.74 3.29
C GLU A 69 -10.50 12.03 2.03
N THR A 70 -9.31 12.40 1.56
CA THR A 70 -8.75 11.82 0.33
C THR A 70 -8.42 10.34 0.49
N PHE A 71 -7.89 9.94 1.65
CA PHE A 71 -7.62 8.53 1.97
C PHE A 71 -8.90 7.70 1.95
N LYS A 72 -9.98 8.18 2.59
CA LYS A 72 -11.29 7.50 2.60
C LYS A 72 -11.87 7.36 1.19
N ASN A 73 -11.75 8.41 0.36
CA ASN A 73 -12.22 8.39 -1.02
C ASN A 73 -11.46 7.38 -1.87
N ILE A 74 -10.13 7.35 -1.75
CA ILE A 74 -9.28 6.37 -2.47
C ILE A 74 -9.58 4.95 -2.00
N TYR A 75 -9.67 4.74 -0.68
CA TYR A 75 -10.00 3.43 -0.11
C TYR A 75 -11.32 2.90 -0.66
N LYS A 76 -12.37 3.73 -0.63
CA LYS A 76 -13.69 3.38 -1.17
C LYS A 76 -13.60 3.05 -2.66
N THR A 77 -12.89 3.86 -3.45
CA THR A 77 -12.72 3.63 -4.89
C THR A 77 -12.05 2.28 -5.19
N VAL A 78 -10.97 1.95 -4.46
CA VAL A 78 -10.25 0.68 -4.63
C VAL A 78 -11.10 -0.49 -4.17
N HIS A 79 -11.78 -0.33 -3.04
CA HIS A 79 -12.68 -1.35 -2.47
C HIS A 79 -13.83 -1.68 -3.43
N ASP A 80 -14.51 -0.65 -3.94
CA ASP A 80 -15.60 -0.80 -4.91
C ASP A 80 -15.07 -1.48 -6.18
N ALA A 81 -13.92 -1.07 -6.72
CA ALA A 81 -13.34 -1.66 -7.93
C ALA A 81 -13.00 -3.16 -7.81
N VAL A 82 -12.73 -3.64 -6.59
CA VAL A 82 -12.36 -5.03 -6.31
C VAL A 82 -13.58 -5.91 -6.04
N ARG A 83 -14.69 -5.30 -5.60
CA ARG A 83 -15.92 -6.01 -5.20
C ARG A 83 -17.08 -5.81 -6.18
N SER A 84 -16.87 -5.03 -7.24
CA SER A 84 -17.81 -4.83 -8.36
C SER A 84 -17.72 -5.95 -9.39
#